data_AF-G4M074-F1
#
_entry.id   AF-G4M074-F1
#
_cell.length_a   1.000
_cell.length_b   1.000
_cell.length_c   1.000
_cell.angle_alpha   90.00
_cell.angle_beta   90.00
_cell.angle_gamma   90.00
#
_symmetry.space_group_name_H-M   'P 1'
#
loop_
_entity.id
_entity.type
_entity.pdbx_description
1 polymer ?
#
loop_
_entity_poly.entity_id
_entity_poly.type
_entity_poly.pdbx_seq_one_letter_code
_entity_poly.pdbx_strand_id
1 'polypeptide(L)'
;MFSSTCDYTKLRLNIRLCIQRLEYVQKKKSEISKGIRREIADLLKDGKVDRARIKVEQIIRDDYCVEAMDIIQSYLETINARFGLIQDAKLPDASLETPIATILWSKSRIKNEIPELDIVGQQLAIKFGRNYVRECCEKANMVNRTVMTKLNSIVPGANLVEMYLVEISKSYDVNFTPDTHVICDANLMLGDNLIEFKPDSSVGLPSMPSNFGACGMPWATTSMSDKAPYPTEFINETKTPSGIPPNETVPSNTTTTNEDTAMPPPYDMSVCNGQNAVVPFNYPGPSFLPSQDSFTTLPPGSFAMMPPMNGPSNPPLDDEKADFDTLAERFEKLKKK
;
A
#
# COMPACT_ATOMS: atom_id res chain seq x y z
N MET A 1 29.35 19.52 -11.60
CA MET A 1 29.10 18.69 -12.80
C MET A 1 27.76 18.02 -12.62
N PHE A 2 26.79 18.24 -13.50
CA PHE A 2 25.54 17.48 -13.49
C PHE A 2 25.68 16.27 -14.41
N SER A 3 25.72 15.06 -13.87
CA SER A 3 25.64 13.84 -14.69
C SER A 3 24.28 13.80 -15.37
N SER A 4 24.28 14.07 -16.68
CA SER A 4 23.05 14.08 -17.49
C SER A 4 22.64 12.68 -17.95
N THR A 5 23.39 11.67 -17.55
CA THR A 5 23.23 10.25 -17.88
C THR A 5 22.74 9.46 -16.67
N CYS A 6 21.86 8.48 -16.90
CA CYS A 6 21.43 7.55 -15.86
C CYS A 6 22.57 6.60 -15.47
N ASP A 7 22.90 6.54 -14.18
CA ASP A 7 23.94 5.67 -13.62
C ASP A 7 23.37 4.26 -13.41
N TYR A 8 23.36 3.42 -14.45
CA TYR A 8 22.74 2.09 -14.39
C TYR A 8 23.25 1.20 -13.24
N THR A 9 24.56 1.24 -12.93
CA THR A 9 25.16 0.54 -11.79
C THR A 9 24.58 1.01 -10.46
N LYS A 10 24.40 2.33 -10.30
CA LYS A 10 23.79 2.94 -9.11
C LYS A 10 22.32 2.56 -8.99
N LEU A 11 21.56 2.64 -10.09
CA LEU A 11 20.15 2.25 -10.14
C LEU A 11 19.97 0.78 -9.73
N ARG A 12 20.74 -0.15 -10.32
CA ARG A 12 20.64 -1.59 -10.00
C ARG A 12 21.03 -1.91 -8.55
N LEU A 13 22.05 -1.25 -8.01
CA LEU A 13 22.45 -1.38 -6.61
C LEU A 13 21.36 -0.89 -5.67
N ASN A 14 20.77 0.29 -5.94
CA ASN A 14 19.72 0.85 -5.09
C ASN A 14 18.43 0.02 -5.14
N ILE A 15 18.06 -0.57 -6.29
CA ILE A 15 16.92 -1.50 -6.38
C ILE A 15 17.13 -2.72 -5.47
N ARG A 16 18.33 -3.32 -5.48
CA ARG A 16 18.66 -4.46 -4.59
C ARG A 16 18.60 -4.08 -3.11
N LEU A 17 19.09 -2.90 -2.77
CA LEU A 17 19.02 -2.39 -1.40
C LEU A 17 17.57 -2.09 -0.98
N CYS A 18 16.72 -1.58 -1.88
CA CYS A 18 15.29 -1.42 -1.63
C CYS A 18 14.59 -2.76 -1.31
N ILE A 19 14.89 -3.83 -2.05
CA ILE A 19 14.32 -5.17 -1.83
C ILE A 19 14.69 -5.67 -0.42
N GLN A 20 15.98 -5.68 -0.08
CA GLN A 20 16.45 -6.09 1.25
C GLN A 20 15.87 -5.22 2.39
N ARG A 21 15.69 -3.92 2.13
CA ARG A 21 15.08 -2.99 3.08
C ARG A 21 13.58 -3.28 3.28
N LEU A 22 12.86 -3.58 2.22
CA LEU A 22 11.43 -3.96 2.24
C LEU A 22 11.21 -5.22 3.07
N GLU A 23 11.94 -6.30 2.81
CA GLU A 23 11.88 -7.55 3.57
C GLU A 23 12.05 -7.31 5.09
N TYR A 24 13.05 -6.50 5.46
CA TYR A 24 13.31 -6.15 6.86
C TYR A 24 12.17 -5.32 7.48
N VAL A 25 11.67 -4.30 6.77
CA VAL A 25 10.59 -3.42 7.27
C VAL A 25 9.28 -4.18 7.42
N GLN A 26 8.90 -4.99 6.43
CA GLN A 26 7.71 -5.84 6.48
C GLN A 26 7.76 -6.79 7.69
N LYS A 27 8.88 -7.52 7.87
CA LYS A 27 9.08 -8.42 9.02
C LYS A 27 9.01 -7.69 10.35
N LYS A 28 9.63 -6.50 10.44
CA LYS A 28 9.59 -5.65 11.63
C LYS A 28 8.18 -5.17 11.95
N LYS A 29 7.42 -4.66 10.97
CA LYS A 29 6.03 -4.21 11.17
C LYS A 29 5.13 -5.38 11.58
N SER A 30 5.23 -6.52 10.90
CA SER A 30 4.47 -7.74 11.24
C SER A 30 4.68 -8.17 12.70
N GLU A 31 5.92 -8.14 13.19
CA GLU A 31 6.22 -8.48 14.58
C GLU A 31 5.69 -7.45 15.59
N ILE A 32 5.77 -6.15 15.26
CA ILE A 32 5.16 -5.08 16.05
C ILE A 32 3.64 -5.27 16.13
N SER A 33 2.97 -5.56 15.00
CA SER A 33 1.52 -5.86 14.98
C SER A 33 1.15 -7.02 15.92
N LYS A 34 1.94 -8.10 15.98
CA LYS A 34 1.71 -9.20 16.96
C LYS A 34 1.88 -8.76 18.41
N GLY A 35 2.74 -7.78 18.68
CA GLY A 35 2.84 -7.12 19.99
C GLY A 35 1.53 -6.39 20.34
N ILE A 36 1.08 -5.51 19.43
CA ILE A 36 -0.11 -4.69 19.65
C ILE A 36 -1.38 -5.57 19.73
N ARG A 37 -1.49 -6.68 18.97
CA ARG A 37 -2.62 -7.64 19.11
C ARG A 37 -2.72 -8.25 20.52
N ARG A 38 -1.60 -8.55 21.18
CA ARG A 38 -1.58 -8.98 22.60
C ARG A 38 -2.08 -7.87 23.51
N GLU A 39 -1.56 -6.65 23.33
CA GLU A 39 -2.01 -5.50 24.13
C GLU A 39 -3.50 -5.16 23.94
N ILE A 40 -4.07 -5.46 22.76
CA ILE A 40 -5.51 -5.33 22.50
C ILE A 40 -6.30 -6.40 23.27
N ALA A 41 -5.85 -7.65 23.27
CA ALA A 41 -6.49 -8.70 24.06
C ALA A 41 -6.49 -8.38 25.57
N ASP A 42 -5.41 -7.80 26.09
CA ASP A 42 -5.36 -7.36 27.49
C ASP A 42 -6.28 -6.15 27.76
N LEU A 43 -6.42 -5.20 26.81
CA LEU A 43 -7.42 -4.14 26.91
C LEU A 43 -8.87 -4.65 26.87
N LEU A 44 -9.14 -5.74 26.14
CA LEU A 44 -10.45 -6.38 26.12
C LEU A 44 -10.76 -7.09 27.44
N LYS A 45 -9.78 -7.77 28.06
CA LYS A 45 -9.92 -8.35 29.42
C LYS A 45 -10.20 -7.27 30.47
N ASP A 46 -9.58 -6.11 30.33
CA ASP A 46 -9.82 -4.91 31.17
C ASP A 46 -11.18 -4.22 30.91
N GLY A 47 -11.96 -4.64 29.92
CA GLY A 47 -13.20 -3.99 29.49
C GLY A 47 -13.02 -2.64 28.78
N LYS A 48 -11.80 -2.28 28.39
CA LYS A 48 -11.44 -0.97 27.78
C LYS A 48 -11.63 -0.97 26.26
N VAL A 49 -12.84 -1.30 25.81
CA VAL A 49 -13.17 -1.55 24.40
C VAL A 49 -12.83 -0.37 23.49
N ASP A 50 -13.11 0.87 23.87
CA ASP A 50 -12.83 2.03 23.00
C ASP A 50 -11.33 2.25 22.76
N ARG A 51 -10.49 1.94 23.76
CA ARG A 51 -9.03 1.95 23.60
C ARG A 51 -8.55 0.78 22.75
N ALA A 52 -9.24 -0.36 22.79
CA ALA A 52 -8.98 -1.50 21.90
C ALA A 52 -9.30 -1.16 20.43
N ARG A 53 -10.46 -0.52 20.16
CA ARG A 53 -10.87 -0.04 18.82
C ARG A 53 -9.80 0.86 18.18
N ILE A 54 -9.35 1.90 18.89
CA ILE A 54 -8.32 2.83 18.40
C ILE A 54 -7.00 2.10 18.07
N LYS A 55 -6.62 1.10 18.87
CA LYS A 55 -5.43 0.27 18.57
C LYS A 55 -5.65 -0.67 17.38
N VAL A 56 -6.84 -1.25 17.22
CA VAL A 56 -7.17 -2.09 16.06
C VAL A 56 -7.10 -1.30 14.76
N GLU A 57 -7.63 -0.07 14.71
CA GLU A 57 -7.49 0.79 13.54
C GLU A 57 -6.02 1.00 13.13
N GLN A 58 -5.12 1.16 14.11
CA GLN A 58 -3.69 1.29 13.84
C GLN A 58 -3.11 0.01 13.22
N ILE A 59 -3.47 -1.16 13.76
CA ILE A 59 -3.03 -2.44 13.19
C ILE A 59 -3.56 -2.63 11.76
N ILE A 60 -4.82 -2.28 11.48
CA ILE A 60 -5.37 -2.38 10.11
C ILE A 60 -4.57 -1.50 9.14
N ARG A 61 -4.20 -0.27 9.54
CA ARG A 61 -3.34 0.62 8.74
C ARG A 61 -1.94 0.04 8.52
N ASP A 62 -1.32 -0.52 9.56
CA ASP A 62 0.00 -1.14 9.44
C ASP A 62 -0.02 -2.43 8.60
N ASP A 63 -1.06 -3.27 8.72
CA ASP A 63 -1.26 -4.48 7.92
C ASP A 63 -1.43 -4.13 6.43
N TYR A 64 -2.28 -3.14 6.08
CA TYR A 64 -2.40 -2.63 4.71
C TYR A 64 -1.09 -2.03 4.17
N CYS A 65 -0.29 -1.40 5.04
CA CYS A 65 1.01 -0.86 4.67
C CYS A 65 2.02 -1.98 4.33
N VAL A 66 2.02 -3.08 5.10
CA VAL A 66 2.82 -4.28 4.82
C VAL A 66 2.38 -4.95 3.52
N GLU A 67 1.08 -5.12 3.30
CA GLU A 67 0.51 -5.69 2.06
C GLU A 67 0.87 -4.86 0.82
N ALA A 68 0.84 -3.53 0.92
CA ALA A 68 1.30 -2.65 -0.16
C ALA A 68 2.81 -2.75 -0.41
N MET A 69 3.62 -2.90 0.64
CA MET A 69 5.07 -3.07 0.53
C MET A 69 5.45 -4.37 -0.17
N ASP A 70 4.72 -5.46 0.05
CA ASP A 70 4.92 -6.75 -0.61
C ASP A 70 4.74 -6.64 -2.15
N ILE A 71 3.65 -6.00 -2.59
CA ILE A 71 3.41 -5.74 -4.02
C ILE A 71 4.53 -4.86 -4.63
N ILE A 72 4.99 -3.84 -3.90
CA ILE A 72 6.08 -2.95 -4.35
C ILE A 72 7.41 -3.73 -4.44
N GLN A 73 7.68 -4.65 -3.53
CA GLN A 73 8.85 -5.52 -3.58
C GLN A 73 8.82 -6.40 -4.83
N SER A 74 7.71 -7.08 -5.11
CA SER A 74 7.54 -7.90 -6.31
C SER A 74 7.77 -7.11 -7.62
N TYR A 75 7.38 -5.84 -7.66
CA TYR A 75 7.68 -4.95 -8.78
C TYR A 75 9.16 -4.55 -8.88
N LEU A 76 9.85 -4.31 -7.76
CA LEU A 76 11.30 -4.07 -7.75
C LEU A 76 12.09 -5.31 -8.20
N GLU A 77 11.65 -6.51 -7.80
CA GLU A 77 12.20 -7.78 -8.27
C GLU A 77 12.01 -7.96 -9.77
N THR A 78 10.80 -7.70 -10.29
CA THR A 78 10.49 -7.75 -11.73
C THR A 78 11.41 -6.82 -12.54
N ILE A 79 11.62 -5.59 -12.06
CA ILE A 79 12.52 -4.59 -12.66
C ILE A 79 13.99 -5.04 -12.59
N ASN A 80 14.44 -5.62 -11.47
CA ASN A 80 15.81 -6.12 -11.32
C ASN A 80 16.09 -7.37 -12.19
N ALA A 81 15.08 -8.22 -12.41
CA ALA A 81 15.16 -9.38 -13.29
C ALA A 81 15.24 -8.97 -14.76
N ARG A 82 14.42 -7.99 -15.19
CA ARG A 82 14.37 -7.50 -16.58
C ARG A 82 15.21 -6.23 -16.82
N PHE A 83 16.26 -6.03 -16.01
CA PHE A 83 17.02 -4.78 -15.97
C PHE A 83 17.62 -4.36 -17.33
N GLY A 84 17.97 -5.33 -18.19
CA GLY A 84 18.48 -5.06 -19.54
C GLY A 84 17.54 -4.22 -20.41
N LEU A 85 16.22 -4.46 -20.33
CA LEU A 85 15.22 -3.69 -21.11
C LEU A 85 15.25 -2.20 -20.78
N ILE A 86 15.62 -1.85 -19.54
CA ILE A 86 15.74 -0.46 -19.07
C ILE A 86 17.04 0.20 -19.58
N GLN A 87 18.06 -0.59 -19.93
CA GLN A 87 19.29 -0.07 -20.52
C GLN A 87 19.06 0.26 -22.00
N ASP A 88 18.46 -0.66 -22.75
CA ASP A 88 18.34 -0.60 -24.21
C ASP A 88 17.22 0.34 -24.69
N ALA A 89 16.05 0.31 -24.04
CA ALA A 89 14.88 1.07 -24.51
C ALA A 89 14.94 2.56 -24.10
N LYS A 90 14.31 3.43 -24.91
CA LYS A 90 14.10 4.86 -24.59
C LYS A 90 12.80 5.10 -23.81
N LEU A 91 11.78 4.28 -24.06
CA LEU A 91 10.50 4.25 -23.34
C LEU A 91 10.46 2.95 -22.51
N PRO A 92 9.66 2.89 -21.43
CA PRO A 92 9.43 1.64 -20.72
C PRO A 92 8.76 0.63 -21.65
N ASP A 93 9.19 -0.62 -21.61
CA ASP A 93 8.43 -1.72 -22.21
C ASP A 93 7.08 -1.87 -21.50
N ALA A 94 6.05 -2.34 -22.21
CA ALA A 94 4.70 -2.51 -21.67
C ALA A 94 4.67 -3.42 -20.43
N SER A 95 5.60 -4.38 -20.32
CA SER A 95 5.70 -5.24 -19.14
C SER A 95 6.38 -4.59 -17.93
N LEU A 96 7.03 -3.44 -18.11
CA LEU A 96 7.70 -2.65 -17.08
C LEU A 96 7.03 -1.31 -16.77
N GLU A 97 6.11 -0.85 -17.63
CA GLU A 97 5.34 0.37 -17.47
C GLU A 97 4.61 0.42 -16.11
N THR A 98 3.77 -0.57 -15.81
CA THR A 98 3.02 -0.67 -14.54
C THR A 98 3.93 -0.80 -13.29
N PRO A 99 4.95 -1.68 -13.25
CA PRO A 99 5.95 -1.70 -12.18
C PRO A 99 6.62 -0.34 -11.94
N ILE A 100 7.15 0.29 -12.99
CA ILE A 100 7.88 1.57 -12.90
C ILE A 100 6.94 2.69 -12.44
N ALA A 101 5.74 2.79 -13.00
CA ALA A 101 4.75 3.80 -12.61
C ALA A 101 4.34 3.63 -11.14
N THR A 102 4.09 2.39 -10.69
CA THR A 102 3.71 2.10 -9.30
C THR A 102 4.80 2.47 -8.31
N ILE A 103 6.07 2.22 -8.63
CA ILE A 103 7.23 2.62 -7.80
C ILE A 103 7.39 4.14 -7.76
N LEU A 104 7.29 4.82 -8.91
CA LEU A 104 7.39 6.27 -9.00
C LEU A 104 6.28 7.00 -8.24
N TRP A 105 5.07 6.44 -8.22
CA TRP A 105 3.94 6.93 -7.42
C TRP A 105 4.15 6.66 -5.92
N SER A 106 4.55 5.44 -5.56
CA SER A 106 4.67 5.01 -4.16
C SER A 106 5.80 5.71 -3.40
N LYS A 107 6.88 6.15 -4.07
CA LYS A 107 8.06 6.77 -3.43
C LYS A 107 7.72 7.92 -2.47
N SER A 108 6.67 8.69 -2.74
CA SER A 108 6.28 9.83 -1.89
C SER A 108 5.57 9.42 -0.60
N ARG A 109 5.05 8.18 -0.53
CA ARG A 109 4.22 7.66 0.56
C ARG A 109 5.03 6.81 1.54
N ILE A 110 5.92 5.97 1.00
CA ILE A 110 6.80 5.09 1.80
C ILE A 110 8.22 5.65 2.01
N LYS A 111 8.42 6.96 1.77
CA LYS A 111 9.71 7.66 1.90
C LYS A 111 10.40 7.46 3.27
N ASN A 112 9.62 7.39 4.34
CA ASN A 112 10.13 7.23 5.70
C ASN A 112 10.63 5.81 6.00
N GLU A 113 10.15 4.81 5.25
CA GLU A 113 10.45 3.39 5.46
C GLU A 113 11.66 2.95 4.61
N ILE A 114 11.69 3.38 3.33
CA ILE A 114 12.73 3.07 2.33
C ILE A 114 13.25 4.37 1.67
N PRO A 115 14.28 5.04 2.24
CA PRO A 115 14.86 6.24 1.65
C PRO A 115 15.57 5.98 0.30
N GLU A 116 16.03 4.76 0.05
CA GLU A 116 16.69 4.34 -1.20
C GLU A 116 15.79 4.47 -2.42
N LEU A 117 14.47 4.39 -2.22
CA LEU A 117 13.48 4.48 -3.29
C LEU A 117 13.44 5.87 -3.94
N ASP A 118 13.85 6.92 -3.22
CA ASP A 118 14.04 8.25 -3.77
C ASP A 118 15.19 8.26 -4.80
N ILE A 119 16.30 7.58 -4.52
CA ILE A 119 17.44 7.45 -5.44
C ILE A 119 17.03 6.67 -6.70
N VAL A 120 16.28 5.57 -6.53
CA VAL A 120 15.69 4.82 -7.66
C VAL A 120 14.80 5.74 -8.51
N GLY A 121 13.90 6.50 -7.86
CA GLY A 121 13.02 7.45 -8.52
C GLY A 121 13.76 8.58 -9.26
N GLN A 122 14.88 9.09 -8.72
CA GLN A 122 15.73 10.08 -9.37
C GLN A 122 16.40 9.52 -10.65
N GLN A 123 16.95 8.30 -10.59
CA GLN A 123 17.59 7.67 -11.75
C GLN A 123 16.58 7.36 -12.87
N LEU A 124 15.40 6.86 -12.52
CA LEU A 124 14.29 6.68 -13.45
C LEU A 124 13.82 8.01 -14.08
N ALA A 125 13.84 9.11 -13.32
CA ALA A 125 13.53 10.45 -13.83
C ALA A 125 14.56 10.99 -14.85
N ILE A 126 15.83 10.58 -14.73
CA ILE A 126 16.87 10.90 -15.72
C ILE A 126 16.68 10.04 -16.98
N LYS A 127 16.36 8.75 -16.83
CA LYS A 127 16.19 7.81 -17.95
C LYS A 127 14.96 8.09 -18.82
N PHE A 128 13.78 8.22 -18.21
CA PHE A 128 12.50 8.40 -18.93
C PHE A 128 12.04 9.86 -19.01
N GLY A 129 12.79 10.77 -18.39
CA GLY A 129 12.47 12.19 -18.33
C GLY A 129 11.46 12.57 -17.25
N ARG A 130 11.55 13.83 -16.82
CA ARG A 130 10.74 14.37 -15.71
C ARG A 130 9.24 14.45 -16.02
N ASN A 131 8.85 14.51 -17.30
CA ASN A 131 7.44 14.53 -17.70
C ASN A 131 6.77 13.18 -17.45
N TYR A 132 7.39 12.06 -17.83
CA TYR A 132 6.89 10.71 -17.55
C TYR A 132 6.69 10.50 -16.04
N VAL A 133 7.66 10.90 -15.22
CA VAL A 133 7.54 10.83 -13.75
C VAL A 133 6.37 11.66 -13.22
N ARG A 134 6.15 12.86 -13.77
CA ARG A 134 4.99 13.68 -13.41
C ARG A 134 3.68 12.95 -13.75
N GLU A 135 3.57 12.38 -14.95
CA GLU A 135 2.38 11.65 -15.37
C GLU A 135 2.09 10.43 -14.48
N CYS A 136 3.10 9.62 -14.14
CA CYS A 136 2.93 8.50 -13.19
C CYS A 136 2.47 8.96 -11.80
N CYS A 137 2.98 10.10 -11.31
CA CYS A 137 2.61 10.63 -10.00
C CYS A 137 1.23 11.30 -9.97
N GLU A 138 0.86 12.06 -11.00
CA GLU A 138 -0.36 12.88 -11.04
C GLU A 138 -1.56 12.12 -11.64
N LYS A 139 -1.39 11.44 -12.79
CA LYS A 139 -2.49 10.75 -13.48
C LYS A 139 -2.82 9.41 -12.85
N ALA A 140 -1.83 8.74 -12.26
CA ALA A 140 -1.92 7.43 -11.60
C ALA A 140 -2.61 6.32 -12.41
N ASN A 141 -2.75 6.48 -13.73
CA ASN A 141 -3.50 5.60 -14.63
C ASN A 141 -2.80 4.25 -14.89
N MET A 142 -1.46 4.23 -14.86
CA MET A 142 -0.64 3.03 -14.98
C MET A 142 -0.29 2.38 -13.62
N VAL A 143 -0.82 2.92 -12.51
CA VAL A 143 -0.46 2.47 -11.15
C VAL A 143 -1.35 1.29 -10.74
N ASN A 144 -0.78 0.31 -10.03
CA ASN A 144 -1.56 -0.77 -9.46
C ASN A 144 -2.64 -0.24 -8.49
N ARG A 145 -3.91 -0.49 -8.81
CA ARG A 145 -5.07 -0.01 -8.04
C ARG A 145 -5.10 -0.54 -6.60
N THR A 146 -4.63 -1.77 -6.34
CA THR A 146 -4.53 -2.33 -4.98
C THR A 146 -3.54 -1.52 -4.14
N VAL A 147 -2.34 -1.26 -4.66
CA VAL A 147 -1.33 -0.42 -3.98
C VAL A 147 -1.88 0.99 -3.74
N MET A 148 -2.62 1.55 -4.70
CA MET A 148 -3.26 2.86 -4.56
C MET A 148 -4.30 2.90 -3.45
N THR A 149 -5.19 1.90 -3.35
CA THR A 149 -6.19 1.81 -2.27
C THR A 149 -5.53 1.63 -0.90
N LYS A 150 -4.52 0.75 -0.80
CA LYS A 150 -3.86 0.43 0.48
C LYS A 150 -3.00 1.60 1.01
N LEU A 151 -2.19 2.26 0.16
CA LEU A 151 -1.34 3.39 0.56
C LEU A 151 -2.05 4.75 0.66
N ASN A 152 -3.31 4.85 0.26
CA ASN A 152 -4.16 6.02 0.58
C ASN A 152 -4.85 5.89 1.94
N SER A 153 -4.66 4.77 2.67
CA SER A 153 -5.08 4.46 4.04
C SER A 153 -6.19 5.38 4.60
N ILE A 154 -7.40 5.19 4.10
CA ILE A 154 -8.61 5.78 4.68
C ILE A 154 -8.80 5.25 6.12
N VAL A 155 -9.55 5.98 6.95
CA VAL A 155 -10.02 5.46 8.24
C VAL A 155 -10.73 4.11 7.98
N PRO A 156 -10.32 3.01 8.63
CA PRO A 156 -10.96 1.72 8.44
C PRO A 156 -12.47 1.79 8.73
N GLY A 157 -13.28 1.08 7.95
CA GLY A 157 -14.70 0.95 8.23
C GLY A 157 -14.93 0.31 9.61
N ALA A 158 -15.92 0.81 10.36
CA ALA A 158 -16.19 0.33 11.71
C ALA A 158 -16.50 -1.18 11.74
N ASN A 159 -17.15 -1.69 10.70
CA ASN A 159 -17.35 -3.12 10.46
C ASN A 159 -16.04 -3.93 10.46
N LEU A 160 -14.99 -3.42 9.80
CA LEU A 160 -13.68 -4.08 9.75
C LEU A 160 -12.97 -4.03 11.11
N VAL A 161 -13.14 -2.93 11.87
CA VAL A 161 -12.60 -2.80 13.24
C VAL A 161 -13.25 -3.85 14.16
N GLU A 162 -14.57 -3.98 14.14
CA GLU A 162 -15.28 -5.00 14.93
C GLU A 162 -14.93 -6.43 14.50
N MET A 163 -14.79 -6.71 13.20
CA MET A 163 -14.29 -8.01 12.71
C MET A 163 -12.88 -8.34 13.22
N TYR A 164 -11.97 -7.37 13.22
CA TYR A 164 -10.63 -7.53 13.79
C TYR A 164 -10.66 -7.75 15.30
N LEU A 165 -11.54 -7.07 16.05
CA LEU A 165 -11.70 -7.27 17.49
C LEU A 165 -12.19 -8.68 17.80
N VAL A 166 -13.19 -9.18 17.06
CA VAL A 166 -13.70 -10.55 17.19
C VAL A 166 -12.63 -11.60 16.90
N GLU A 167 -11.78 -11.38 15.89
CA GLU A 167 -10.73 -12.34 15.56
C GLU A 167 -9.59 -12.33 16.58
N ILE A 168 -9.21 -11.16 17.09
CA ILE A 168 -8.24 -11.04 18.20
C ILE A 168 -8.81 -11.65 19.48
N SER A 169 -10.09 -11.43 19.80
CA SER A 169 -10.68 -11.97 21.04
C SER A 169 -10.73 -13.50 21.01
N LYS A 170 -11.06 -14.10 19.86
CA LYS A 170 -10.95 -15.55 19.64
C LYS A 170 -9.50 -16.05 19.77
N SER A 171 -8.52 -15.36 19.21
CA SER A 171 -7.13 -15.85 19.21
C SER A 171 -6.43 -15.78 20.57
N TYR A 172 -7.04 -15.12 21.56
CA TYR A 172 -6.53 -15.00 22.93
C TYR A 172 -7.54 -15.46 24.01
N ASP A 173 -8.58 -16.21 23.62
CA ASP A 173 -9.64 -16.74 24.49
C ASP A 173 -10.29 -15.67 25.40
N VAL A 174 -10.55 -14.48 24.84
CA VAL A 174 -11.18 -13.35 25.56
C VAL A 174 -12.67 -13.27 25.20
N ASN A 175 -13.53 -13.26 26.22
CA ASN A 175 -14.95 -13.01 26.06
C ASN A 175 -15.19 -11.55 25.65
N PHE A 176 -15.50 -11.34 24.37
CA PHE A 176 -15.87 -10.05 23.80
C PHE A 176 -17.23 -10.18 23.10
N THR A 177 -18.16 -9.28 23.43
CA THR A 177 -19.45 -9.15 22.75
C THR A 177 -19.32 -8.06 21.67
N PRO A 178 -19.32 -8.40 20.38
CA PRO A 178 -19.22 -7.41 19.31
C PRO A 178 -20.50 -6.60 19.16
N ASP A 179 -20.36 -5.36 18.68
CA ASP A 179 -21.50 -4.52 18.35
C ASP A 179 -22.16 -4.99 17.04
N THR A 180 -23.19 -5.82 17.17
CA THR A 180 -23.87 -6.49 16.04
C THR A 180 -24.40 -5.51 14.99
N HIS A 181 -24.88 -4.32 15.40
CA HIS A 181 -25.29 -3.26 14.49
C HIS A 181 -24.18 -2.88 13.50
N VAL A 182 -22.93 -2.75 13.97
CA VAL A 182 -21.77 -2.34 13.17
C VAL A 182 -21.30 -3.45 12.22
N ILE A 183 -21.55 -4.72 12.57
CA ILE A 183 -21.22 -5.88 11.72
C ILE A 183 -22.27 -6.06 10.61
N CYS A 184 -23.55 -5.87 10.91
CA CYS A 184 -24.66 -6.14 9.97
C CYS A 184 -24.68 -5.21 8.75
N ASP A 185 -24.28 -3.94 8.88
CA ASP A 185 -24.25 -2.97 7.78
C ASP A 185 -23.41 -3.45 6.58
N ALA A 186 -22.38 -4.27 6.83
CA ALA A 186 -21.52 -4.84 5.79
C ALA A 186 -22.24 -5.87 4.89
N ASN A 187 -23.18 -6.64 5.45
CA ASN A 187 -23.95 -7.62 4.68
C ASN A 187 -25.14 -6.98 3.94
N LEU A 188 -25.75 -5.93 4.52
CA LEU A 188 -26.89 -5.24 3.92
C LEU A 188 -26.50 -4.54 2.61
N MET A 189 -25.30 -3.96 2.53
CA MET A 189 -24.76 -3.36 1.29
C MET A 189 -24.50 -4.36 0.14
N LEU A 190 -24.48 -5.67 0.40
CA LEU A 190 -24.45 -6.73 -0.63
C LEU A 190 -25.83 -7.40 -0.83
N GLY A 191 -26.79 -7.14 0.05
CA GLY A 191 -28.12 -7.74 0.04
C GLY A 191 -29.10 -7.14 -0.98
N ASP A 192 -28.90 -5.88 -1.40
CA ASP A 192 -29.83 -5.14 -2.28
C ASP A 192 -29.90 -5.67 -3.74
N ASN A 193 -29.13 -6.71 -4.09
CA ASN A 193 -29.27 -7.45 -5.35
C ASN A 193 -29.77 -8.89 -5.15
N LEU A 194 -30.21 -9.27 -3.95
CA LEU A 194 -30.79 -10.59 -3.70
C LEU A 194 -32.26 -10.57 -4.11
N ILE A 195 -32.57 -11.22 -5.24
CA ILE A 195 -33.93 -11.31 -5.78
C ILE A 195 -34.86 -11.98 -4.75
N GLU A 196 -35.73 -11.18 -4.13
CA GLU A 196 -36.80 -11.69 -3.26
C GLU A 196 -37.83 -12.43 -4.12
N PHE A 197 -37.66 -13.75 -4.25
CA PHE A 197 -38.68 -14.63 -4.85
C PHE A 197 -39.89 -14.73 -3.91
N LYS A 198 -40.80 -13.75 -4.03
CA LYS A 198 -42.10 -13.71 -3.36
C LYS A 198 -43.06 -14.70 -4.06
N PRO A 199 -43.50 -15.80 -3.43
CA PRO A 199 -44.30 -16.82 -4.08
C PRO A 199 -45.80 -16.52 -3.98
N ASP A 200 -46.25 -15.36 -4.49
CA ASP A 200 -47.64 -14.92 -4.41
C ASP A 200 -48.30 -14.73 -5.78
N SER A 201 -49.58 -15.11 -5.84
CA SER A 201 -50.57 -14.73 -6.88
C SER A 201 -50.42 -15.36 -8.27
N SER A 202 -50.94 -16.59 -8.36
CA SER A 202 -51.81 -17.11 -9.42
C SER A 202 -52.29 -16.14 -10.55
N VAL A 203 -51.47 -15.84 -11.56
CA VAL A 203 -51.94 -15.25 -12.83
C VAL A 203 -51.18 -15.80 -14.05
N GLY A 204 -51.89 -16.53 -14.90
CA GLY A 204 -51.63 -16.68 -16.35
C GLY A 204 -50.22 -17.03 -16.85
N LEU A 205 -49.94 -18.33 -17.06
CA LEU A 205 -48.87 -18.80 -17.95
C LEU A 205 -49.20 -18.49 -19.43
N PRO A 206 -48.34 -17.82 -20.21
CA PRO A 206 -48.46 -17.79 -21.66
C PRO A 206 -48.02 -19.14 -22.28
N SER A 207 -48.75 -19.58 -23.32
CA SER A 207 -48.56 -20.88 -23.97
C SER A 207 -47.23 -21.00 -24.72
N MET A 208 -46.53 -22.14 -24.58
CA MET A 208 -45.41 -22.48 -25.48
C MET A 208 -45.92 -22.88 -26.88
N PRO A 209 -45.18 -22.56 -27.96
CA PRO A 209 -45.49 -23.02 -29.30
C PRO A 209 -45.17 -24.51 -29.46
N SER A 210 -46.12 -25.25 -30.05
CA SER A 210 -46.10 -26.70 -30.18
C SER A 210 -45.25 -27.20 -31.37
N ASN A 211 -43.91 -27.20 -31.26
CA ASN A 211 -43.05 -27.90 -32.22
C ASN A 211 -41.63 -28.26 -31.73
N PHE A 212 -41.46 -28.83 -30.53
CA PHE A 212 -40.18 -29.47 -30.17
C PHE A 212 -40.41 -30.83 -29.49
N GLY A 213 -39.93 -31.89 -30.14
CA GLY A 213 -40.17 -33.28 -29.74
C GLY A 213 -39.32 -33.72 -28.55
N ALA A 214 -39.87 -34.67 -27.79
CA ALA A 214 -39.24 -35.18 -26.57
C ALA A 214 -38.10 -36.18 -26.86
N CYS A 215 -37.01 -36.05 -26.10
CA CYS A 215 -36.12 -37.17 -25.72
C CYS A 215 -35.64 -36.92 -24.30
N GLY A 216 -36.12 -37.73 -23.34
CA GLY A 216 -35.64 -37.69 -21.96
C GLY A 216 -34.67 -38.82 -21.67
N MET A 217 -33.59 -38.52 -20.95
CA MET A 217 -32.78 -39.49 -20.18
C MET A 217 -32.14 -38.75 -18.98
N PRO A 218 -32.18 -39.32 -17.76
CA PRO A 218 -31.39 -38.83 -16.64
C PRO A 218 -29.96 -39.39 -16.72
N TRP A 219 -28.95 -38.59 -16.40
CA TRP A 219 -27.55 -39.05 -16.34
C TRP A 219 -27.17 -39.52 -14.94
N ALA A 220 -26.30 -40.52 -14.86
CA ALA A 220 -25.85 -41.16 -13.63
C ALA A 220 -24.40 -40.77 -13.25
N THR A 221 -24.01 -41.13 -12.03
CA THR A 221 -22.86 -40.61 -11.27
C THR A 221 -21.46 -40.90 -11.84
N THR A 222 -20.57 -39.95 -11.55
CA THR A 222 -19.13 -39.84 -11.86
C THR A 222 -18.24 -41.03 -11.49
N SER A 223 -17.24 -41.34 -12.34
CA SER A 223 -15.90 -41.81 -11.91
C SER A 223 -14.84 -41.85 -13.04
N MET A 224 -13.58 -41.59 -12.67
CA MET A 224 -12.30 -41.83 -13.36
C MET A 224 -11.71 -40.85 -14.41
N SER A 225 -10.50 -40.39 -14.07
CA SER A 225 -9.28 -40.12 -14.87
C SER A 225 -9.12 -38.98 -15.89
N ASP A 226 -8.16 -38.12 -15.52
CA ASP A 226 -6.98 -37.64 -16.29
C ASP A 226 -7.08 -36.61 -17.43
N LYS A 227 -6.41 -35.48 -17.16
CA LYS A 227 -5.79 -34.48 -18.06
C LYS A 227 -6.67 -33.82 -19.14
N ALA A 228 -7.01 -32.55 -18.88
CA ALA A 228 -7.33 -31.57 -19.93
C ALA A 228 -6.04 -30.90 -20.48
N PRO A 229 -5.86 -30.79 -21.81
CA PRO A 229 -4.81 -29.99 -22.43
C PRO A 229 -5.27 -28.54 -22.74
N TYR A 230 -4.35 -27.58 -22.70
CA TYR A 230 -4.57 -26.19 -23.12
C TYR A 230 -4.08 -25.99 -24.58
N PRO A 231 -4.76 -25.20 -25.42
CA PRO A 231 -4.34 -24.94 -26.80
C PRO A 231 -3.38 -23.76 -26.93
N THR A 232 -2.43 -23.87 -27.87
CA THR A 232 -1.39 -22.88 -28.18
C THR A 232 -1.77 -21.98 -29.37
N GLU A 233 -1.38 -20.71 -29.26
CA GLU A 233 -1.20 -19.64 -30.27
C GLU A 233 -1.67 -19.85 -31.72
N PHE A 234 -2.43 -18.87 -32.23
CA PHE A 234 -2.51 -18.56 -33.66
C PHE A 234 -2.03 -17.13 -33.93
N ILE A 235 -0.94 -17.02 -34.70
CA ILE A 235 -0.51 -15.78 -35.36
C ILE A 235 -1.04 -15.84 -36.79
N ASN A 236 -1.78 -14.84 -37.26
CA ASN A 236 -1.70 -14.46 -38.67
C ASN A 236 -2.13 -13.02 -38.95
N GLU A 237 -1.60 -12.45 -40.03
CA GLU A 237 -1.58 -11.02 -40.29
C GLU A 237 -2.77 -10.48 -41.11
N THR A 238 -3.15 -9.24 -40.78
CA THR A 238 -3.54 -8.12 -41.66
C THR A 238 -4.28 -8.41 -42.99
N LYS A 239 -5.55 -8.01 -43.06
CA LYS A 239 -6.15 -7.48 -44.32
C LYS A 239 -7.34 -6.55 -44.09
N THR A 240 -7.18 -5.27 -44.42
CA THR A 240 -8.29 -4.31 -44.61
C THR A 240 -8.82 -4.39 -46.05
N PRO A 241 -10.11 -4.04 -46.28
CA PRO A 241 -10.38 -2.87 -47.12
C PRO A 241 -11.58 -2.01 -46.69
N SER A 242 -11.70 -0.83 -47.31
CA SER A 242 -12.63 0.27 -47.00
C SER A 242 -14.10 0.06 -47.41
N GLY A 243 -15.01 0.82 -46.79
CA GLY A 243 -16.39 1.04 -47.27
C GLY A 243 -17.11 2.13 -46.47
N ILE A 244 -17.53 3.22 -47.14
CA ILE A 244 -18.26 4.39 -46.59
C ILE A 244 -19.62 4.45 -47.31
N PRO A 245 -20.76 4.65 -46.62
CA PRO A 245 -21.46 5.94 -46.72
C PRO A 245 -22.28 6.38 -45.47
N PRO A 246 -22.48 7.70 -45.26
CA PRO A 246 -23.46 8.23 -44.31
C PRO A 246 -24.61 8.97 -45.00
N ASN A 247 -25.87 8.72 -44.60
CA ASN A 247 -26.94 9.74 -44.59
C ASN A 247 -28.16 9.25 -43.81
N GLU A 248 -28.73 10.10 -42.95
CA GLU A 248 -30.13 10.60 -43.03
C GLU A 248 -30.55 11.31 -41.73
N THR A 249 -31.49 12.25 -41.86
CA THR A 249 -31.89 13.22 -40.82
C THR A 249 -33.39 13.39 -40.81
N VAL A 250 -34.06 13.16 -39.67
CA VAL A 250 -35.44 13.62 -39.43
C VAL A 250 -35.67 13.94 -37.94
N PRO A 251 -36.21 15.13 -37.56
CA PRO A 251 -36.55 15.47 -36.19
C PRO A 251 -38.08 15.53 -35.89
N SER A 252 -38.47 15.19 -34.65
CA SER A 252 -39.77 15.43 -33.98
C SER A 252 -39.72 14.89 -32.52
N ASN A 253 -40.46 15.37 -31.51
CA ASN A 253 -41.21 16.62 -31.37
C ASN A 253 -41.42 17.03 -29.88
N THR A 254 -41.71 18.31 -29.68
CA THR A 254 -42.45 19.03 -28.60
C THR A 254 -42.88 18.31 -27.30
N THR A 255 -42.57 18.87 -26.12
CA THR A 255 -43.52 19.53 -25.16
C THR A 255 -42.93 19.72 -23.74
N THR A 256 -42.63 20.98 -23.44
CA THR A 256 -42.67 21.72 -22.16
C THR A 256 -43.32 21.14 -20.89
N THR A 257 -42.64 21.34 -19.74
CA THR A 257 -43.16 22.02 -18.51
C THR A 257 -41.99 22.59 -17.67
N ASN A 258 -42.24 23.67 -16.94
CA ASN A 258 -41.26 24.39 -16.09
C ASN A 258 -41.39 24.01 -14.60
N GLU A 259 -40.33 24.24 -13.81
CA GLU A 259 -40.27 24.72 -12.40
C GLU A 259 -38.82 24.47 -11.90
N ASP A 260 -37.93 25.47 -11.74
CA ASP A 260 -37.84 26.59 -10.77
C ASP A 260 -37.14 26.22 -9.44
N THR A 261 -36.44 27.19 -8.83
CA THR A 261 -35.82 27.20 -7.47
C THR A 261 -34.31 26.86 -7.31
N ALA A 262 -33.52 27.94 -7.20
CA ALA A 262 -32.37 28.18 -6.29
C ALA A 262 -31.00 27.44 -6.42
N MET A 263 -29.98 28.19 -6.86
CA MET A 263 -28.56 28.02 -6.50
C MET A 263 -28.21 28.71 -5.16
N PRO A 264 -27.21 28.26 -4.41
CA PRO A 264 -26.59 29.03 -3.33
C PRO A 264 -25.60 30.10 -3.88
N PRO A 265 -25.40 31.22 -3.18
CA PRO A 265 -24.53 32.32 -3.63
C PRO A 265 -23.03 32.08 -3.31
N PRO A 266 -22.11 32.75 -4.03
CA PRO A 266 -20.70 32.78 -3.67
C PRO A 266 -20.46 33.74 -2.49
N TYR A 267 -19.46 33.43 -1.66
CA TYR A 267 -18.93 34.33 -0.63
C TYR A 267 -17.84 35.22 -1.24
N ASP A 268 -17.96 36.53 -1.08
CA ASP A 268 -16.94 37.52 -1.46
C ASP A 268 -16.62 38.45 -0.28
N MET A 269 -15.48 39.12 -0.36
CA MET A 269 -14.76 39.72 0.77
C MET A 269 -15.46 40.88 1.46
N SER A 270 -15.27 40.98 2.78
CA SER A 270 -15.09 42.29 3.43
C SER A 270 -14.03 42.23 4.52
N VAL A 271 -13.10 43.18 4.45
CA VAL A 271 -12.02 43.38 5.42
C VAL A 271 -12.60 44.01 6.69
N CYS A 272 -12.35 43.43 7.86
CA CYS A 272 -12.39 44.17 9.13
C CYS A 272 -11.08 43.99 9.90
N ASN A 273 -10.30 45.06 9.97
CA ASN A 273 -9.13 45.15 10.82
C ASN A 273 -9.59 45.70 12.19
N GLY A 274 -9.72 44.83 13.18
CA GLY A 274 -10.28 45.19 14.49
C GLY A 274 -9.69 44.33 15.59
N GLN A 275 -9.11 44.97 16.60
CA GLN A 275 -8.38 44.31 17.69
C GLN A 275 -9.34 43.51 18.57
N ASN A 276 -9.11 42.20 18.73
CA ASN A 276 -9.33 41.53 20.00
C ASN A 276 -8.52 40.23 20.12
N ALA A 277 -7.95 40.01 21.29
CA ALA A 277 -7.07 38.88 21.55
C ALA A 277 -7.87 37.62 21.89
N VAL A 278 -7.53 36.50 21.26
CA VAL A 278 -7.89 35.16 21.72
C VAL A 278 -6.62 34.33 21.82
N VAL A 279 -6.39 33.76 23.01
CA VAL A 279 -5.16 33.07 23.39
C VAL A 279 -5.03 31.68 22.74
N PRO A 280 -3.84 31.28 22.27
CA PRO A 280 -3.56 29.87 21.97
C PRO A 280 -3.22 29.12 23.27
N PHE A 281 -3.80 27.95 23.47
CA PHE A 281 -3.45 27.04 24.57
C PHE A 281 -1.98 26.62 24.45
N ASN A 282 -1.20 26.84 25.52
CA ASN A 282 0.19 26.44 25.61
C ASN A 282 0.38 25.46 26.79
N TYR A 283 0.82 24.24 26.52
CA TYR A 283 1.15 23.25 27.55
C TYR A 283 2.61 23.44 28.01
N PRO A 284 2.89 23.62 29.31
CA PRO A 284 4.26 23.76 29.81
C PRO A 284 4.93 22.39 30.00
N GLY A 285 6.03 22.15 29.27
CA GLY A 285 6.98 21.04 29.51
C GLY A 285 8.37 21.61 29.79
N PRO A 286 9.09 21.13 30.82
CA PRO A 286 10.33 21.78 31.27
C PRO A 286 11.49 21.54 30.31
N SER A 287 12.13 22.62 29.87
CA SER A 287 13.37 22.58 29.10
C SER A 287 14.59 22.57 30.02
N PHE A 288 15.52 21.63 29.79
CA PHE A 288 16.87 21.66 30.38
C PHE A 288 17.92 21.56 29.26
N LEU A 289 18.45 22.72 28.83
CA LEU A 289 19.69 22.85 28.09
C LEU A 289 20.33 24.20 28.47
N PRO A 290 21.55 24.23 29.04
CA PRO A 290 22.30 25.46 29.22
C PRO A 290 23.12 25.79 27.96
N SER A 291 23.05 27.04 27.52
CA SER A 291 23.96 27.61 26.52
C SER A 291 25.20 28.18 27.22
N GLN A 292 26.37 28.08 26.60
CA GLN A 292 27.39 29.12 26.73
C GLN A 292 28.30 29.19 25.49
N ASP A 293 28.65 30.42 25.13
CA ASP A 293 29.21 30.79 23.83
C ASP A 293 30.75 30.78 23.77
N SER A 294 31.24 30.98 22.54
CA SER A 294 32.50 31.66 22.22
C SER A 294 33.84 31.00 22.60
N PHE A 295 34.50 30.38 21.61
CA PHE A 295 35.74 31.00 21.10
C PHE A 295 36.04 30.65 19.62
N THR A 296 36.82 31.52 18.97
CA THR A 296 37.03 31.62 17.52
C THR A 296 38.18 30.79 16.94
N THR A 297 37.91 30.20 15.76
CA THR A 297 38.69 30.24 14.49
C THR A 297 40.22 30.01 14.47
N LEU A 298 40.66 29.18 13.50
CA LEU A 298 41.95 29.12 12.73
C LEU A 298 42.62 27.71 12.77
N PRO A 299 43.50 27.33 11.81
CA PRO A 299 43.20 27.04 10.40
C PRO A 299 43.77 25.65 9.96
N PRO A 300 43.60 25.19 8.69
CA PRO A 300 43.90 23.80 8.33
C PRO A 300 45.33 23.53 7.83
N GLY A 301 45.85 22.33 8.12
CA GLY A 301 46.86 21.65 7.30
C GLY A 301 48.20 21.31 7.97
N SER A 302 48.44 20.02 8.20
CA SER A 302 49.71 19.35 7.84
C SER A 302 49.61 17.83 7.94
N PHE A 303 50.42 17.15 7.15
CA PHE A 303 50.28 15.75 6.76
C PHE A 303 51.54 14.97 7.15
N ALA A 304 51.46 14.07 8.13
CA ALA A 304 52.48 13.04 8.41
C ALA A 304 51.81 11.94 9.28
N MET A 305 51.44 10.75 8.77
CA MET A 305 52.29 9.67 8.25
C MET A 305 52.90 8.80 9.37
N MET A 306 52.20 7.72 9.73
CA MET A 306 52.71 6.55 10.46
C MET A 306 52.11 5.24 9.89
N PRO A 307 52.81 4.10 9.99
CA PRO A 307 52.76 3.05 8.95
C PRO A 307 51.84 1.86 9.28
N PRO A 308 51.62 0.93 8.32
CA PRO A 308 50.73 -0.22 8.51
C PRO A 308 51.40 -1.36 9.28
N MET A 309 50.61 -2.15 10.02
CA MET A 309 51.03 -3.43 10.58
C MET A 309 50.02 -4.53 10.23
N ASN A 310 50.54 -5.60 9.64
CA ASN A 310 49.80 -6.82 9.34
C ASN A 310 49.34 -7.52 10.64
N GLY A 311 48.19 -8.19 10.59
CA GLY A 311 47.79 -9.14 11.62
C GLY A 311 48.57 -10.46 11.55
N PRO A 312 48.29 -11.38 12.48
CA PRO A 312 47.99 -12.73 12.04
C PRO A 312 46.77 -13.37 12.73
N SER A 313 46.25 -14.41 12.07
CA SER A 313 45.50 -15.55 12.63
C SER A 313 44.20 -15.32 13.41
N ASN A 314 43.07 -15.65 12.77
CA ASN A 314 41.85 -16.11 13.46
C ASN A 314 42.12 -17.39 14.27
N PRO A 315 41.66 -17.51 15.52
CA PRO A 315 41.30 -18.79 16.12
C PRO A 315 39.88 -19.23 15.70
N PRO A 316 39.45 -20.48 15.97
CA PRO A 316 38.16 -21.00 15.52
C PRO A 316 36.96 -20.40 16.26
N LEU A 317 35.78 -20.50 15.63
CA LEU A 317 34.49 -20.34 16.29
C LEU A 317 34.27 -21.51 17.26
N ASP A 318 34.17 -21.20 18.56
CA ASP A 318 33.37 -21.91 19.58
C ASP A 318 33.33 -21.01 20.84
N ASP A 319 32.39 -21.24 21.76
CA ASP A 319 32.22 -20.55 23.07
C ASP A 319 31.69 -19.10 23.12
N GLU A 320 30.63 -18.76 22.37
CA GLU A 320 29.78 -17.55 22.64
C GLU A 320 29.07 -17.54 24.01
N LYS A 321 29.38 -18.47 24.92
CA LYS A 321 28.72 -18.65 26.23
C LYS A 321 29.54 -18.23 27.44
N ALA A 322 30.79 -17.80 27.26
CA ALA A 322 31.73 -17.49 28.36
C ALA A 322 31.75 -16.01 28.82
N ASP A 323 31.17 -15.09 28.05
CA ASP A 323 31.32 -13.64 28.32
C ASP A 323 30.31 -13.05 29.32
N PHE A 324 29.17 -13.71 29.58
CA PHE A 324 28.09 -13.09 30.38
C PHE A 324 28.43 -13.01 31.89
N ASP A 325 28.98 -14.08 32.47
CA ASP A 325 29.42 -14.08 33.87
C ASP A 325 30.63 -13.16 34.08
N THR A 326 31.53 -13.09 33.10
CA THR A 326 32.70 -12.20 33.10
C THR A 326 32.28 -10.73 33.07
N LEU A 327 31.19 -10.39 32.35
CA LEU A 327 30.57 -9.07 32.38
C LEU A 327 29.86 -8.78 33.72
N ALA A 328 29.18 -9.77 34.31
CA ALA A 328 28.50 -9.63 35.60
C ALA A 328 29.48 -9.34 36.75
N GLU A 329 30.60 -10.08 36.84
CA GLU A 329 31.66 -9.80 37.83
C GLU A 329 32.27 -8.40 37.65
N ARG A 330 32.47 -7.96 36.40
CA ARG A 330 33.02 -6.64 36.09
C ARG A 330 32.07 -5.51 36.51
N PHE A 331 30.76 -5.74 36.44
CA PHE A 331 29.74 -4.79 36.88
C PHE A 331 29.67 -4.69 38.42
N GLU A 332 29.74 -5.81 39.14
CA GLU A 332 29.85 -5.83 40.61
C GLU A 332 31.11 -5.10 41.12
N LYS A 333 32.25 -5.28 40.44
CA LYS A 333 33.53 -4.61 40.79
C LYS A 333 33.49 -3.09 40.66
N LEU A 334 32.61 -2.56 39.81
CA LEU A 334 32.39 -1.12 39.61
C LEU A 334 31.41 -0.51 40.61
N LYS A 335 30.61 -1.33 41.31
CA LYS A 335 29.61 -0.91 42.29
C LYS A 335 30.14 -0.81 43.72
N LYS A 336 31.39 -1.23 43.95
CA LYS A 336 32.10 -1.28 45.24
C LYS A 336 33.23 -0.23 45.34
N LYS A 337 33.18 0.84 44.54
CA LYS A 337 34.20 1.88 44.47
C LYS A 337 33.59 3.27 44.49
#